data_AF-X1HD01-F1
#
_entry.id   AF-X1HD01-F1
#
_cell.length_a   1.000
_cell.length_b   1.000
_cell.length_c   1.000
_cell.angle_alpha   90.00
_cell.angle_beta   90.00
_cell.angle_gamma   90.00
#
_symmetry.space_group_name_H-M   'P 1'
#
loop_
_entity.id
_entity.type
_entity.pdbx_description
1 polymer ?
#
loop_
_entity_poly.entity_id
_entity_poly.type
_entity_poly.pdbx_seq_one_letter_code
_entity_poly.pdbx_strand_id
1 'polypeptide(L)'
;STEQHLVFACGRYEGIDQRVADDAARHMRVEEVSIGDYVLNGGESAALVMIEAVVRLLPEVIGNPASHQQDSHSDGLLEGPSYTRPASWRDLDVPPVLLSG
;
A
#
# COMPACT_ATOMS: atom_id res chain seq x y z
N SER A 1 7.39 -8.07 1.40
CA SER A 1 8.49 -8.52 0.53
C SER A 1 9.64 -8.98 1.42
N THR A 2 10.24 -10.14 1.16
CA THR A 2 11.45 -10.60 1.88
C THR A 2 12.74 -10.18 1.17
N GLU A 3 12.64 -9.34 0.13
CA GLU A 3 13.77 -8.84 -0.61
C GLU A 3 14.64 -7.91 0.25
N GLN A 4 15.96 -8.07 0.15
CA GLN A 4 16.92 -7.18 0.82
C GLN A 4 17.15 -5.89 0.04
N HIS A 5 16.86 -5.88 -1.26
CA HIS A 5 17.07 -4.74 -2.15
C HIS A 5 16.02 -4.75 -3.25
N LEU A 6 15.36 -3.61 -3.45
CA LEU A 6 14.45 -3.35 -4.55
C LEU A 6 14.95 -2.14 -5.33
N VAL A 7 14.91 -2.24 -6.66
CA VAL A 7 15.23 -1.14 -7.58
C VAL A 7 13.99 -0.83 -8.40
N PHE A 8 13.65 0.45 -8.52
CA PHE A 8 12.49 0.92 -9.26
C PHE A 8 12.93 1.65 -10.51
N ALA A 9 12.46 1.20 -11.68
CA ALA A 9 12.64 1.88 -12.95
C ALA A 9 11.41 2.73 -13.25
N CYS A 10 11.44 4.01 -12.86
CA CYS A 10 10.31 4.92 -13.04
C CYS A 10 10.24 5.43 -14.49
N GLY A 11 9.32 4.86 -15.28
CA GLY A 11 9.04 5.35 -16.63
C GLY A 11 8.39 6.73 -16.64
N ARG A 12 8.66 7.51 -17.68
CA ARG A 12 7.98 8.78 -18.00
C ARG A 12 7.68 8.84 -19.49
N TYR A 13 6.87 9.81 -19.91
CA TYR A 13 6.46 9.96 -21.31
C TYR A 13 5.78 8.68 -21.81
N GLU A 14 6.26 8.10 -22.91
CA GLU A 14 5.75 6.84 -23.49
C GLU A 14 6.27 5.58 -22.76
N GLY A 15 7.10 5.75 -21.72
CA GLY A 15 7.66 4.66 -20.93
C GLY A 15 9.15 4.42 -21.17
N ILE A 16 9.56 3.19 -20.93
CA ILE A 16 10.96 2.73 -21.07
C ILE A 16 10.99 1.77 -22.26
N ASP A 17 12.04 1.85 -23.08
CA ASP A 17 12.24 0.89 -24.18
C ASP A 17 12.28 -0.54 -23.62
N GLN A 18 11.44 -1.44 -24.16
CA GLN A 18 11.29 -2.82 -23.68
C GLN A 18 12.61 -3.56 -23.55
N ARG A 19 13.59 -3.27 -24.43
CA ARG A 19 14.89 -3.95 -24.41
C ARG A 19 15.69 -3.68 -23.14
N VAL A 20 15.40 -2.59 -22.42
CA VAL A 20 16.00 -2.31 -21.11
C VAL A 20 15.53 -3.33 -20.08
N ALA A 21 14.23 -3.65 -20.06
CA ALA A 21 13.69 -4.68 -19.19
C ALA A 21 14.19 -6.08 -19.60
N ASP A 22 14.21 -6.38 -20.90
CA ASP A 22 14.69 -7.67 -21.43
C ASP A 22 16.18 -7.91 -21.11
N ASP A 23 17.01 -6.87 -21.18
CA ASP A 23 18.44 -6.95 -20.85
C ASP A 23 18.65 -7.05 -19.33
N ALA A 24 17.95 -6.22 -18.54
CA ALA A 24 18.01 -6.29 -17.08
C ALA A 24 17.58 -7.68 -16.56
N ALA A 25 16.58 -8.31 -17.18
CA ALA A 25 16.11 -9.65 -16.86
C ALA A 25 17.19 -10.75 -17.00
N ARG A 26 18.27 -10.49 -17.76
CA ARG A 26 19.42 -11.41 -17.88
C ARG A 26 20.33 -11.38 -16.66
N HIS A 27 20.25 -10.32 -15.86
CA HIS A 27 21.17 -10.05 -14.75
C HIS A 27 20.46 -10.04 -13.38
N MET A 28 19.16 -9.77 -13.36
CA MET A 28 18.34 -9.72 -12.15
C MET A 28 16.89 -10.09 -12.47
N ARG A 29 16.12 -10.42 -11.44
CA ARG A 29 14.67 -10.60 -11.60
C ARG A 29 14.02 -9.24 -11.87
N VAL A 30 13.17 -9.19 -12.90
CA VAL A 30 12.43 -8.00 -13.32
C VAL A 30 10.95 -8.35 -13.33
N GLU A 31 10.13 -7.45 -12.78
CA GLU A 31 8.68 -7.56 -12.73
C GLU A 31 8.09 -6.22 -13.21
N GLU A 32 7.16 -6.27 -14.15
CA GLU A 32 6.35 -5.11 -14.53
C GLU A 32 5.09 -5.10 -13.66
N VAL A 33 4.87 -4.01 -12.91
CA VAL A 33 3.82 -3.94 -11.89
C VAL A 33 2.96 -2.69 -12.12
N SER A 34 1.64 -2.88 -12.13
CA SER A 34 0.66 -1.79 -12.07
C SER A 34 0.10 -1.65 -10.66
N ILE A 35 -0.20 -0.42 -10.25
CA ILE A 35 -0.90 -0.11 -8.98
C ILE A 35 -2.42 0.11 -9.18
N GLY A 36 -2.92 -0.08 -10.40
CA GLY A 36 -4.35 -0.07 -10.72
C GLY A 36 -4.67 0.36 -12.16
N ASP A 37 -5.95 0.26 -12.52
CA ASP A 37 -6.44 0.51 -13.89
C ASP A 37 -6.68 2.00 -14.16
N TYR A 38 -5.61 2.79 -14.13
CA TYR A 38 -5.60 4.23 -14.42
C TYR A 38 -4.23 4.68 -14.93
N VAL A 39 -4.18 5.85 -15.58
CA VAL A 39 -2.94 6.39 -16.19
C VAL A 39 -2.35 7.49 -15.31
N LEU A 40 -1.03 7.43 -15.07
CA LEU A 40 -0.26 8.43 -14.34
C LEU A 40 0.77 9.09 -15.26
N ASN A 41 1.26 10.29 -14.87
CA ASN A 41 2.28 11.02 -15.62
C ASN A 41 3.69 10.39 -15.56
N GLY A 42 3.92 9.50 -14.60
CA GLY A 42 5.21 8.86 -14.38
C GLY A 42 5.14 7.79 -13.30
N GLY A 43 6.16 6.93 -13.26
CA GLY A 43 6.25 5.80 -12.35
C GLY A 43 6.57 6.17 -10.90
N GLU A 44 6.92 7.42 -10.59
CA GLU A 44 7.34 7.82 -9.25
C GLU A 44 6.24 7.66 -8.21
N SER A 45 4.99 7.98 -8.55
CA SER A 45 3.86 7.76 -7.64
C SER A 45 3.63 6.26 -7.37
N ALA A 46 3.79 5.41 -8.39
CA ALA A 46 3.67 3.96 -8.23
C ALA A 46 4.80 3.40 -7.35
N ALA A 47 6.02 3.88 -7.54
CA ALA A 47 7.15 3.52 -6.69
C ALA A 47 6.92 3.93 -5.23
N LEU A 48 6.41 5.15 -4.98
CA LEU A 48 6.12 5.61 -3.61
C LEU A 48 5.04 4.75 -2.94
N VAL A 49 3.95 4.44 -3.65
CA VAL A 49 2.89 3.54 -3.15
C VAL A 49 3.44 2.17 -2.79
N MET A 50 4.27 1.59 -3.66
CA MET A 50 4.91 0.30 -3.40
C MET A 50 5.87 0.36 -2.20
N ILE A 51 6.67 1.42 -2.08
CA ILE A 51 7.58 1.61 -0.95
C ILE A 51 6.78 1.68 0.35
N GLU A 52 5.73 2.50 0.42
CA GLU A 52 4.89 2.62 1.60
C GLU A 52 4.24 1.27 1.98
N ALA A 53 3.62 0.59 1.00
CA ALA A 53 2.94 -0.68 1.21
C ALA A 53 3.88 -1.82 1.63
N VAL A 54 5.14 -1.81 1.16
CA VAL A 54 6.13 -2.84 1.52
C VAL A 54 6.84 -2.52 2.83
N VAL A 55 7.31 -1.29 3.02
CA VAL A 55 8.10 -0.89 4.19
C VAL A 55 7.29 -1.01 5.47
N ARG A 56 5.98 -0.69 5.44
CA ARG A 56 5.10 -0.84 6.61
C ARG A 56 5.01 -2.29 7.13
N LEU A 57 5.32 -3.29 6.30
CA LEU A 57 5.32 -4.70 6.68
C LEU A 57 6.64 -5.14 7.33
N LEU A 58 7.67 -4.31 7.33
CA LEU A 58 8.93 -4.62 8.00
C LEU A 58 8.74 -4.55 9.52
N PRO A 59 9.42 -5.44 10.27
CA PRO A 59 9.43 -5.36 11.73
C PRO A 59 9.83 -3.97 12.20
N GLU A 60 9.21 -3.52 13.30
CA GLU A 60 9.53 -2.25 14.00
C GLU A 60 9.13 -0.96 13.25
N VAL A 61 8.67 -1.04 12.00
CA VAL A 61 8.17 0.15 11.27
C VAL A 61 6.80 0.57 11.79
N ILE A 62 5.89 -0.37 11.99
CA ILE A 62 4.61 -0.12 12.64
C ILE A 62 4.73 -0.49 14.13
N GLY A 63 4.49 0.48 15.01
CA GLY A 63 4.67 0.31 16.45
C GLY A 63 3.80 -0.77 17.08
N ASN A 64 2.56 -0.97 16.60
CA ASN A 64 1.72 -2.10 16.99
C ASN A 64 1.72 -3.17 15.88
N PRO A 65 2.40 -4.31 16.08
CA PRO A 65 2.46 -5.37 15.07
C PRO A 65 1.09 -5.96 14.72
N ALA A 66 0.10 -5.87 15.60
CA ALA A 66 -1.25 -6.37 15.33
C ALA A 66 -2.06 -5.48 14.38
N SER A 67 -1.65 -4.21 14.17
CA SER A 67 -2.44 -3.26 13.38
C SER A 67 -2.63 -3.71 11.93
N HIS A 68 -1.60 -4.20 11.27
CA HIS A 68 -1.73 -4.63 9.87
C HIS A 68 -2.57 -5.90 9.69
N GLN A 69 -2.84 -6.66 10.75
CA GLN A 69 -3.70 -7.86 10.68
C GLN A 69 -5.19 -7.51 10.69
N GLN A 70 -5.52 -6.27 11.09
CA GLN A 70 -6.88 -5.76 11.18
C GLN A 70 -7.21 -4.78 10.05
N ASP A 71 -6.24 -4.51 9.15
CA ASP A 71 -6.44 -3.64 8.00
C ASP A 71 -7.40 -4.27 6.99
N SER A 72 -8.01 -3.42 6.18
CA SER A 72 -8.72 -3.83 4.97
C SER A 72 -7.91 -4.82 4.13
N HIS A 73 -8.60 -5.81 3.58
CA HIS A 73 -8.10 -6.89 2.73
C HIS A 73 -7.24 -7.96 3.43
N SER A 74 -6.96 -7.84 4.73
CA SER A 74 -6.20 -8.85 5.49
C SER A 74 -6.91 -10.22 5.54
N ASP A 75 -8.24 -10.19 5.61
CA ASP A 75 -9.15 -11.35 5.57
C ASP A 75 -10.07 -11.33 4.33
N GLY A 76 -9.76 -10.49 3.35
CA GLY A 76 -10.54 -10.29 2.14
C GLY A 76 -11.75 -9.35 2.28
N LEU A 77 -11.98 -8.75 3.46
CA LEU A 77 -13.05 -7.78 3.68
C LEU A 77 -12.51 -6.34 3.77
N LEU A 78 -13.41 -5.37 3.67
CA LEU A 78 -13.10 -3.98 4.03
C LEU A 78 -13.24 -3.80 5.54
N GLU A 79 -12.39 -2.95 6.11
CA GLU A 79 -12.51 -2.57 7.52
C GLU A 79 -13.84 -1.82 7.76
N GLY A 80 -14.40 -2.03 8.95
CA GLY A 80 -15.60 -1.34 9.39
C GLY A 80 -15.36 0.15 9.68
N PRO A 81 -16.45 0.91 9.91
CA PRO A 81 -16.33 2.30 10.32
C PRO A 81 -15.65 2.41 11.69
N SER A 82 -14.70 3.34 11.79
CA SER A 82 -14.02 3.68 13.03
C SER A 82 -14.69 4.87 13.73
N TYR A 83 -14.76 4.81 15.06
CA TYR A 83 -15.30 5.87 15.90
C TYR A 83 -14.29 6.28 16.96
N THR A 84 -14.24 7.58 17.24
CA THR A 84 -13.41 8.16 18.29
C THR A 84 -14.18 9.27 18.99
N ARG A 85 -13.60 9.84 20.04
CA ARG A 85 -14.23 10.95 20.77
C ARG A 85 -14.43 12.17 19.85
N PRO A 86 -15.49 12.97 20.06
CA PRO A 86 -16.51 12.87 21.12
C PRO A 86 -17.63 11.83 20.82
N ALA A 87 -18.43 11.47 21.84
CA ALA A 87 -19.48 10.46 21.71
C ALA A 87 -20.67 10.89 20.81
N SER A 88 -20.87 12.20 20.64
CA SER A 88 -21.86 12.78 19.74
C SER A 88 -21.20 13.93 18.97
N TRP A 89 -21.36 13.94 17.65
CA TRP A 89 -20.85 14.99 16.79
C TRP A 89 -21.90 15.38 15.74
N ARG A 90 -22.41 16.61 15.82
CA ARG A 90 -23.46 17.13 14.90
C ARG A 90 -24.67 16.19 14.80
N ASP A 91 -25.21 15.79 15.95
CA ASP A 91 -26.34 14.87 16.06
C ASP A 91 -26.09 13.47 15.46
N LEU A 92 -24.81 13.10 15.28
CA LEU A 92 -24.37 11.75 14.92
C LEU A 92 -23.72 11.09 16.15
N ASP A 93 -24.47 10.18 16.77
CA ASP A 93 -24.02 9.45 17.95
C ASP A 93 -23.19 8.21 17.57
N VAL A 94 -22.17 7.91 18.38
CA VAL A 94 -21.44 6.63 18.31
C VAL A 94 -22.43 5.48 18.57
N PRO A 95 -22.41 4.38 17.78
CA PRO A 95 -23.29 3.23 17.99
C PRO A 95 -23.28 2.73 19.45
N PRO A 96 -24.45 2.54 20.09
CA PRO A 96 -24.51 2.19 21.53
C PRO A 96 -23.73 0.92 21.91
N VAL A 97 -23.60 -0.04 20.98
CA VAL A 97 -22.80 -1.27 21.17
C VAL A 97 -21.31 -1.00 21.38
N LEU A 98 -20.79 0.12 20.86
CA LEU A 98 -19.39 0.51 21.05
C LEU A 98 -19.14 1.24 22.38
N LEU A 99 -20.22 1.53 23.13
CA LEU A 99 -20.17 2.25 24.41
C LEU A 99 -20.51 1.35 25.60
N SER A 100 -20.83 0.07 25.39
CA SER A 100 -21.30 -0.83 26.45
C SER A 100 -20.20 -1.36 27.37
N GLY A 101 -18.93 -1.28 26.96
CA GLY A 101 -17.84 -2.08 27.55
C GLY A 101 -18.12 -3.58 27.41
#